data_AF-A0A8J6IVG8-F1
#
_entry.id   AF-A0A8J6IVG8-F1
#
_cell.length_a   1.000
_cell.length_b   1.000
_cell.length_c   1.000
_cell.angle_alpha   90.00
_cell.angle_beta   90.00
_cell.angle_gamma   90.00
#
_symmetry.space_group_name_H-M   'P 1'
#
loop_
_entity.id
_entity.type
_entity.pdbx_description
1 polymer ?
#
loop_
_entity_poly.entity_id
_entity_poly.type
_entity_poly.pdbx_seq_one_letter_code
_entity_poly.pdbx_strand_id
1 'polypeptide(L)'
;MMKARELEKILSVLNTYSPKGVGIFTLAKETQIGPNNLRNFLTQYPEYFVQLPDEPLYQINRFGQFHGDKRLMLEYHQKQFCLPKAHSSWLLFMLLIGVFVSLSAVFLD
;
A
#
# COMPACT_ATOMS: atom_id res chain seq x y z
N MET A 1 -3.96 10.94 1.82
CA MET A 1 -3.19 9.69 2.01
C MET A 1 -3.58 9.12 3.36
N MET A 2 -4.03 7.86 3.39
CA MET A 2 -4.61 7.25 4.59
C MET A 2 -3.52 6.72 5.53
N LYS A 3 -3.70 6.85 6.84
CA LYS A 3 -2.73 6.41 7.86
C LYS A 3 -2.92 4.92 8.16
N ALA A 4 -1.86 4.25 8.65
CA ALA A 4 -1.92 2.84 9.04
C ALA A 4 -3.04 2.52 10.06
N ARG A 5 -3.32 3.43 10.99
CA ARG A 5 -4.42 3.29 11.96
C ARG A 5 -5.80 3.31 11.29
N GLU A 6 -5.96 4.06 10.20
CA GLU A 6 -7.22 4.12 9.46
C GLU A 6 -7.42 2.82 8.67
N LEU A 7 -6.36 2.28 8.06
CA LEU A 7 -6.38 0.97 7.41
C LEU A 7 -6.75 -0.15 8.40
N GLU A 8 -6.13 -0.16 9.58
CA GLU A 8 -6.43 -1.14 10.63
C GLU A 8 -7.90 -1.09 11.04
N LYS A 9 -8.47 0.11 11.21
CA LYS A 9 -9.91 0.27 11.49
C LYS A 9 -10.78 -0.30 10.39
N ILE A 10 -10.50 0.01 9.11
CA ILE A 10 -11.26 -0.53 7.98
C ILE A 10 -11.21 -2.06 7.97
N LEU A 11 -10.01 -2.64 8.08
CA LEU A 11 -9.83 -4.09 8.10
C LEU A 11 -10.55 -4.74 9.29
N SER A 12 -10.55 -4.09 10.46
CA SER A 12 -11.29 -4.58 11.62
C SER A 12 -12.80 -4.60 11.37
N VAL A 13 -13.37 -3.51 10.85
CA VAL A 13 -14.81 -3.43 10.55
C VAL A 13 -15.19 -4.47 9.50
N LEU A 14 -14.49 -4.53 8.36
CA LEU A 14 -14.79 -5.50 7.31
C LEU A 14 -14.71 -6.96 7.79
N ASN A 15 -13.80 -7.25 8.73
CA ASN A 15 -13.68 -8.57 9.32
C ASN A 15 -14.86 -8.93 10.23
N THR A 16 -15.43 -7.96 10.96
CA THR A 16 -16.63 -8.17 11.80
C THR A 16 -17.85 -8.57 10.99
N TYR A 17 -17.99 -8.03 9.78
CA TYR A 17 -19.13 -8.28 8.89
C TYR A 17 -18.85 -9.39 7.85
N SER A 18 -17.73 -10.10 7.97
CA SER A 18 -17.42 -11.26 7.13
C SER A 18 -18.43 -12.40 7.39
N PRO A 19 -18.90 -13.13 6.35
CA PRO A 19 -18.53 -13.04 4.94
C PRO A 19 -19.53 -12.23 4.09
N LYS A 20 -20.43 -11.44 4.71
CA LYS A 20 -21.47 -10.71 3.98
C LYS A 20 -20.95 -9.43 3.32
N GLY A 21 -19.97 -8.78 3.95
CA GLY A 21 -19.41 -7.52 3.48
C GLY A 21 -20.17 -6.30 3.98
N VAL A 22 -19.67 -5.11 3.66
CA VAL A 22 -20.11 -3.85 4.25
C VAL A 22 -20.31 -2.78 3.17
N GLY A 23 -21.46 -2.09 3.23
CA GLY A 23 -21.72 -0.95 2.36
C GLY A 23 -20.93 0.29 2.77
N ILE A 24 -20.65 1.16 1.81
CA ILE A 24 -19.78 2.33 2.01
C ILE A 24 -20.23 3.26 3.15
N PHE A 25 -21.54 3.47 3.32
CA PHE A 25 -22.08 4.36 4.35
C PHE A 25 -21.95 3.75 5.75
N THR A 26 -22.18 2.45 5.89
CA THR A 26 -21.97 1.73 7.15
C THR A 26 -20.50 1.77 7.54
N LEU A 27 -19.61 1.50 6.58
CA LEU A 27 -18.18 1.56 6.80
C LEU A 27 -17.72 2.98 7.19
N ALA A 28 -18.27 4.01 6.56
CA ALA A 28 -18.01 5.41 6.90
C ALA A 28 -18.42 5.76 8.34
N LYS A 29 -19.61 5.30 8.76
CA LYS A 29 -20.12 5.51 10.11
C LYS A 29 -19.22 4.85 11.16
N GLU A 30 -18.84 3.61 10.94
CA GLU A 30 -18.04 2.79 11.88
C GLU A 30 -16.58 3.30 11.97
N THR A 31 -16.00 3.68 10.84
CA THR A 31 -14.58 4.11 10.79
C THR A 31 -14.39 5.60 11.05
N GLN A 32 -15.47 6.39 10.99
CA GLN A 32 -15.47 7.86 11.00
C GLN A 32 -14.67 8.48 9.83
N ILE A 33 -14.56 7.75 8.71
CA ILE A 33 -13.91 8.21 7.48
C ILE A 33 -15.00 8.61 6.49
N GLY A 34 -14.83 9.76 5.81
CA GLY A 34 -15.80 10.23 4.82
C GLY A 34 -16.05 9.22 3.69
N PRO A 35 -17.30 9.04 3.21
CA PRO A 35 -17.65 8.03 2.20
C PRO A 35 -16.83 8.14 0.90
N ASN A 36 -16.56 9.35 0.43
CA ASN A 36 -15.78 9.58 -0.79
C ASN A 36 -14.31 9.17 -0.60
N ASN A 37 -13.73 9.49 0.55
CA ASN A 37 -12.35 9.09 0.87
C ASN A 37 -12.23 7.58 1.00
N LEU A 38 -13.20 6.93 1.63
CA LEU A 38 -13.27 5.48 1.71
C LEU A 38 -13.37 4.86 0.32
N ARG A 39 -14.27 5.35 -0.53
CA ARG A 39 -14.44 4.79 -1.88
C ARG A 39 -13.14 4.87 -2.67
N ASN A 40 -12.52 6.06 -2.70
CA ASN A 40 -11.24 6.25 -3.38
C ASN A 40 -10.16 5.31 -2.84
N PHE A 41 -10.09 5.15 -1.52
CA PHE A 41 -9.12 4.27 -0.88
C PHE A 41 -9.37 2.79 -1.20
N LEU A 42 -10.61 2.32 -1.07
CA LEU A 42 -10.97 0.93 -1.34
C LEU A 42 -10.69 0.53 -2.80
N THR A 43 -10.93 1.45 -3.74
CA THR A 43 -10.62 1.23 -5.16
C THR A 43 -9.12 1.29 -5.47
N GLN A 44 -8.33 2.04 -4.68
CA GLN A 44 -6.89 2.17 -4.89
C GLN A 44 -6.11 0.90 -4.52
N TYR A 45 -6.62 0.07 -3.60
CA TYR A 45 -5.92 -1.12 -3.10
C TYR A 45 -6.75 -2.41 -3.34
N PRO A 46 -6.92 -2.85 -4.60
CA PRO A 46 -7.66 -4.07 -4.93
C PRO A 46 -7.03 -5.35 -4.35
N GLU A 47 -5.75 -5.31 -3.99
CA GLU A 47 -5.06 -6.40 -3.30
C GLU A 47 -5.51 -6.57 -1.84
N TYR A 48 -6.07 -5.53 -1.21
CA TYR A 48 -6.62 -5.59 0.15
C TYR A 48 -8.14 -5.76 0.16
N PHE A 49 -8.83 -5.16 -0.81
CA PHE A 49 -10.29 -5.04 -0.81
C PHE A 49 -10.89 -5.54 -2.11
N VAL A 50 -12.07 -6.12 -2.02
CA VAL A 50 -12.86 -6.53 -3.17
C VAL A 50 -14.29 -6.01 -3.01
N GLN A 51 -14.86 -5.49 -4.10
CA GLN A 51 -16.27 -5.18 -4.18
C GLN A 51 -17.01 -6.40 -4.70
N LEU A 52 -18.14 -6.75 -4.10
CA LEU A 52 -18.98 -7.85 -4.59
C LEU A 52 -19.60 -7.50 -5.96
N PRO A 53 -19.76 -8.48 -6.87
CA PRO A 53 -20.23 -8.23 -8.23
C PRO A 53 -21.70 -7.77 -8.28
N ASP A 54 -22.54 -8.35 -7.43
CA ASP A 54 -24.00 -8.13 -7.47
C ASP A 54 -24.43 -6.99 -6.54
N GLU A 55 -23.59 -6.60 -5.59
CA GLU A 55 -23.95 -5.65 -4.54
C GLU A 55 -22.82 -4.62 -4.29
N PRO A 56 -23.14 -3.36 -3.97
CA PRO A 56 -22.16 -2.32 -3.64
C PRO A 56 -21.56 -2.50 -2.23
N LEU A 57 -21.22 -3.73 -1.88
CA LEU A 57 -20.60 -4.14 -0.62
C LEU A 57 -19.12 -4.43 -0.82
N TYR A 58 -18.33 -4.08 0.18
CA TYR A 58 -16.89 -4.31 0.20
C TYR A 58 -16.53 -5.42 1.18
N GLN A 59 -15.50 -6.18 0.85
CA GLN A 59 -14.92 -7.24 1.67
C GLN A 59 -13.40 -7.17 1.66
N ILE A 60 -12.79 -7.86 2.63
CA ILE A 60 -11.35 -8.14 2.59
C ILE A 60 -11.10 -9.13 1.46
N ASN A 61 -10.14 -8.82 0.60
CA ASN A 61 -9.73 -9.70 -0.48
C ASN A 61 -9.00 -10.93 0.08
N ARG A 62 -9.65 -12.09 0.02
CA ARG A 62 -9.10 -13.40 0.42
C ARG A 62 -8.46 -14.17 -0.73
N PHE A 63 -8.68 -13.73 -1.96
CA PHE A 63 -8.16 -14.37 -3.16
C PHE A 63 -6.88 -13.71 -3.69
N GLY A 64 -6.59 -12.48 -3.22
CA GLY A 64 -5.37 -11.75 -3.52
C GLY A 64 -4.14 -12.26 -2.76
N GLN A 65 -3.00 -11.61 -3.01
CA GLN A 65 -1.67 -12.02 -2.51
C GLN A 65 -1.54 -12.15 -0.98
N PHE A 66 -2.43 -11.51 -0.21
CA PHE A 66 -2.40 -11.56 1.25
C PHE A 66 -3.35 -12.60 1.84
N HIS A 67 -4.16 -13.28 1.02
CA HIS A 67 -5.11 -14.30 1.48
C HIS A 67 -6.04 -13.86 2.63
N GLY A 68 -6.32 -12.55 2.72
CA GLY A 68 -7.11 -11.96 3.80
C GLY A 68 -6.39 -11.77 5.14
N ASP A 69 -5.08 -12.00 5.21
CA ASP A 69 -4.29 -11.77 6.42
C ASP A 69 -4.07 -10.27 6.65
N LYS A 70 -4.76 -9.73 7.66
CA LYS A 70 -4.68 -8.33 8.06
C LYS A 70 -3.28 -7.90 8.49
N ARG A 71 -2.49 -8.78 9.11
CA ARG A 71 -1.15 -8.44 9.62
C ARG A 71 -0.21 -8.21 8.45
N LEU A 72 -0.25 -9.09 7.45
CA LEU A 72 0.55 -8.95 6.24
C LEU A 72 0.18 -7.68 5.46
N MET A 73 -1.11 -7.37 5.33
CA MET A 73 -1.57 -6.14 4.69
C MET A 73 -1.05 -4.89 5.42
N LEU A 74 -1.14 -4.85 6.75
CA LEU A 74 -0.66 -3.71 7.55
C LEU A 74 0.86 -3.56 7.49
N GLU A 75 1.61 -4.65 7.60
CA GLU A 75 3.07 -4.64 7.51
C GLU A 75 3.54 -4.18 6.12
N TYR A 76 2.92 -4.69 5.07
CA TYR A 76 3.24 -4.28 3.70
C TYR A 76 2.92 -2.80 3.46
N HIS A 77 1.75 -2.33 3.94
CA HIS A 77 1.38 -0.92 3.88
C HIS A 77 2.41 -0.07 4.62
N GLN A 78 2.79 -0.42 5.85
CA GLN A 78 3.83 0.30 6.61
C GLN A 78 5.18 0.33 5.87
N LYS A 79 5.62 -0.80 5.30
CA LYS A 79 6.88 -0.87 4.54
C LYS A 79 6.87 0.03 3.30
N GLN A 80 5.76 0.10 2.57
CA GLN A 80 5.64 1.02 1.43
C GLN A 80 5.83 2.49 1.81
N PHE A 81 5.47 2.88 3.05
CA PHE A 81 5.62 4.27 3.51
C PHE A 81 6.87 4.53 4.36
N CYS A 82 7.49 3.49 4.92
CA CYS A 82 8.76 3.60 5.65
C CYS A 82 9.98 3.51 4.74
N LEU A 83 9.85 3.00 3.51
CA LEU A 83 10.93 3.05 2.53
C LEU A 83 11.03 4.49 1.98
N PRO A 84 12.08 5.27 2.31
CA PRO A 84 12.38 6.46 1.53
C PRO A 84 12.55 5.99 0.09
N LYS A 85 11.88 6.68 -0.84
CA LYS A 85 12.07 6.53 -2.29
C LYS A 85 13.57 6.39 -2.53
N ALA A 86 14.03 5.19 -2.89
CA ALA A 86 15.45 4.88 -2.97
C ALA A 86 16.12 5.99 -3.79
N HIS A 87 16.94 6.81 -3.14
CA HIS A 87 17.58 7.94 -3.79
C HIS A 87 18.63 7.36 -4.72
N SER A 88 18.19 7.16 -5.96
CA SER A 88 18.93 7.08 -7.21
C SER A 88 20.36 6.56 -7.11
N SER A 89 20.55 5.32 -7.59
CA SER A 89 21.85 4.72 -7.94
C SER A 89 22.71 5.60 -8.88
N TRP A 90 22.19 6.74 -9.34
CA TRP A 90 22.91 7.75 -10.11
C TRP A 90 24.11 8.35 -9.37
N LEU A 91 24.02 8.60 -8.05
CA LEU A 91 25.19 9.08 -7.29
C LEU A 91 26.31 8.03 -7.25
N LEU A 92 25.94 6.76 -7.18
CA LEU A 92 26.87 5.64 -7.21
C LEU A 92 27.51 5.49 -8.61
N PHE A 93 26.74 5.74 -9.67
CA PHE A 93 27.24 5.77 -11.05
C PHE A 93 28.24 6.91 -11.30
N MET A 94 27.97 8.11 -10.77
CA MET A 94 28.91 9.25 -10.88
C MET A 94 30.23 8.99 -10.14
N LEU A 95 30.17 8.32 -8.99
CA LEU A 95 31.36 7.93 -8.22
C LEU A 95 32.24 6.92 -8.98
N LEU A 96 31.61 5.96 -9.67
CA LEU A 96 32.33 4.97 -10.48
C LEU A 96 33.01 5.59 -11.71
N ILE A 97 32.39 6.57 -12.37
CA ILE A 97 33.00 7.28 -13.50
C ILE A 97 34.24 8.06 -13.05
N GLY A 98 34.19 8.75 -11.90
CA GLY A 98 35.32 9.52 -11.39
C GLY A 98 36.56 8.67 -11.10
N VAL A 99 36.38 7.45 -10.59
CA VAL A 99 37.48 6.50 -10.36
C VAL A 99 38.06 6.00 -11.68
N PHE A 100 37.24 5.79 -12.70
CA PHE A 100 37.70 5.31 -14.00
C PHE A 100 38.57 6.34 -14.73
N VAL A 101 38.15 7.62 -14.71
CA VAL A 101 38.90 8.72 -15.36
C VAL A 101 40.26 8.96 -14.70
N SER A 102 40.30 8.91 -13.36
CA SER A 102 41.55 9.09 -12.61
C SER A 102 42.53 7.93 -12.81
N LEU A 103 42.05 6.69 -12.95
CA LEU A 103 42.93 5.55 -13.30
C LEU A 103 43.54 5.72 -14.69
N SER A 104 42.75 6.09 -15.71
CA SER A 104 43.26 6.26 -17.08
C SER A 104 44.28 7.38 -17.24
N ALA A 105 44.23 8.42 -16.39
CA ALA A 105 45.22 9.50 -16.40
C ALA A 105 46.59 9.04 -15.88
N VAL A 106 46.61 8.14 -14.89
CA VAL A 106 47.86 7.61 -14.30
C VAL A 106 48.59 6.63 -15.23
N PHE A 107 47.88 5.99 -16.17
CA PHE A 107 48.49 5.07 -17.14
C PHE A 107 48.96 5.74 -18.43
N LEU A 108 48.74 7.06 -18.60
CA LEU A 108 49.13 7.81 -19.79
C LEU A 108 50.33 8.76 -19.57
N ASP A 109 50.85 8.85 -18.35
CA ASP A 109 52.16 9.45 -18.00
C ASP A 109 53.22 8.34 -17.85
#